data_AF-A0A965VCN8-F1
#
_entry.id   AF-A0A965VCN8-F1
#
_cell.length_a   1.000
_cell.length_b   1.000
_cell.length_c   1.000
_cell.angle_alpha   90.00
_cell.angle_beta   90.00
_cell.angle_gamma   90.00
#
_symmetry.space_group_name_H-M   'P 1'
#
loop_
_entity.id
_entity.type
_entity.pdbx_description
1 polymer ?
#
loop_
_entity_poly.entity_id
_entity_poly.type
_entity_poly.pdbx_seq_one_letter_code
_entity_poly.pdbx_strand_id
1 'polypeptide(L)'
;GPPRNPYAYGEFGPLFSTDTIVRFTHFGAFGNGTALPAGSAGRLFALDPLHNLVTNTQLVPRGPSFETRDGEPALRSDDVACRPVFITAAPDGSLCIADMYEYYIAHGQHYQNQIDPTTGRIYRLRGRDAKLETDTDLSGKTPAELVALLSHPNVWHRRTAVRLLGERKDPGIGTQLRKLVGSDDAVAALHALWALHQAEGLDEATAVAALASPHPAVRSWTVRLLGDEWGIHRNLGVGRHAAAQGRSPVGLLPPRLFAAVLDRAKTDDDIEVLCQIAASARRLDPPQAFPLVIALLERDRVAADEWVPQMCWWVFEANIPGADEAIIELFQRPESWRSTAVRGHILPRIVRRYAVEGKQQGLLLCAKLFRAAPSPDQTRPLMEGFEEAFRGRPMAGLPAELVAAIEAA
;
A
#
# COMPACT_ATOMS: atom_id res chain seq x y z
N GLY A 1 -18.11 2.44 7.82
CA GLY A 1 -18.42 1.56 8.97
C GLY A 1 -17.22 1.56 9.90
N PRO A 2 -17.40 1.30 11.21
CA PRO A 2 -16.28 1.35 12.15
C PRO A 2 -15.19 0.33 11.78
N PRO A 3 -13.92 0.55 12.20
CA PRO A 3 -12.84 -0.39 11.95
C PRO A 3 -13.23 -1.79 12.44
N ARG A 4 -12.98 -2.82 11.62
CA ARG A 4 -13.22 -4.23 12.04
C ARG A 4 -12.35 -4.65 13.23
N ASN A 5 -11.23 -3.96 13.43
CA ASN A 5 -10.34 -4.16 14.57
C ASN A 5 -10.60 -3.08 15.65
N PRO A 6 -11.11 -3.43 16.85
CA PRO A 6 -11.36 -2.46 17.92
C PRO A 6 -10.07 -1.80 18.44
N TYR A 7 -8.89 -2.38 18.15
CA TYR A 7 -7.59 -1.87 18.57
C TYR A 7 -6.89 -1.02 17.50
N ALA A 8 -7.58 -0.68 16.41
CA ALA A 8 -7.01 0.14 15.34
C ALA A 8 -6.54 1.51 15.83
N TYR A 9 -7.23 2.08 16.83
CA TYR A 9 -6.92 3.35 17.48
C TYR A 9 -6.54 4.46 16.50
N GLY A 10 -7.52 4.87 15.70
CA GLY A 10 -7.34 5.76 14.56
C GLY A 10 -7.77 5.06 13.28
N GLU A 11 -8.18 5.86 12.30
CA GLU A 11 -8.52 5.42 10.95
C GLU A 11 -7.98 6.44 9.96
N PHE A 12 -7.68 5.98 8.75
CA PHE A 12 -7.40 6.91 7.67
C PHE A 12 -8.72 7.55 7.24
N GLY A 13 -8.71 8.88 7.13
CA GLY A 13 -9.83 9.61 6.57
C GLY A 13 -10.14 9.16 5.14
N PRO A 14 -11.30 9.56 4.60
CA PRO A 14 -11.58 9.35 3.18
C PRO A 14 -10.50 9.99 2.31
N LEU A 15 -10.26 9.43 1.12
CA LEU A 15 -9.44 10.11 0.11
C LEU A 15 -10.05 11.48 -0.15
N PHE A 16 -9.21 12.51 -0.06
CA PHE A 16 -9.66 13.89 -0.17
C PHE A 16 -10.04 14.20 -1.63
N SER A 17 -11.09 14.99 -1.79
CA SER A 17 -11.43 15.61 -3.07
C SER A 17 -11.63 17.10 -2.84
N THR A 18 -11.10 17.93 -3.74
CA THR A 18 -11.35 19.39 -3.70
C THR A 18 -12.76 19.73 -4.15
N ASP A 19 -13.42 18.81 -4.84
CA ASP A 19 -14.73 19.00 -5.46
C ASP A 19 -15.84 18.33 -4.64
N THR A 20 -17.06 18.83 -4.79
CA THR A 20 -18.23 18.12 -4.26
C THR A 20 -18.38 16.81 -5.02
N ILE A 21 -18.32 15.68 -4.31
CA ILE A 21 -18.42 14.36 -4.92
C ILE A 21 -19.89 14.10 -5.27
N VAL A 22 -20.24 14.28 -6.55
CA VAL A 22 -21.59 14.04 -7.08
C VAL A 22 -21.67 12.73 -7.89
N ARG A 23 -20.67 11.86 -7.76
CA ARG A 23 -20.46 10.70 -8.64
C ARG A 23 -20.56 9.37 -7.91
N PHE A 24 -21.00 8.34 -8.63
CA PHE A 24 -20.98 6.95 -8.18
C PHE A 24 -20.04 6.13 -9.07
N THR A 25 -18.75 6.13 -8.73
CA THR A 25 -17.73 5.45 -9.53
C THR A 25 -17.33 4.10 -8.96
N HIS A 26 -17.35 3.05 -9.78
CA HIS A 26 -17.04 1.67 -9.35
C HIS A 26 -15.86 1.02 -10.07
N PHE A 27 -15.47 1.53 -11.25
CA PHE A 27 -14.33 1.02 -12.02
C PHE A 27 -13.60 2.17 -12.72
N GLY A 28 -12.30 2.03 -12.94
CA GLY A 28 -11.52 3.06 -13.61
C GLY A 28 -10.22 2.55 -14.22
N ALA A 29 -9.67 3.35 -15.14
CA ALA A 29 -8.39 3.11 -15.78
C ALA A 29 -7.56 4.39 -15.80
N PHE A 30 -6.24 4.26 -15.64
CA PHE A 30 -5.32 5.38 -15.80
C PHE A 30 -5.11 5.70 -17.28
N GLY A 31 -5.04 6.98 -17.62
CA GLY A 31 -4.83 7.52 -18.96
C GLY A 31 -3.40 7.35 -19.50
N ASN A 32 -2.81 6.18 -19.35
CA ASN A 32 -1.42 5.87 -19.72
C ASN A 32 -1.30 5.20 -21.10
N GLY A 33 -2.19 5.54 -22.02
CA GLY A 33 -2.19 5.09 -23.41
C GLY A 33 -1.65 6.16 -24.35
N THR A 34 -1.02 5.76 -25.46
CA THR A 34 -0.40 6.67 -26.44
C THR A 34 -1.38 7.39 -27.35
N ALA A 35 -2.62 6.92 -27.43
CA ALA A 35 -3.66 7.50 -28.28
C ALA A 35 -4.66 8.37 -27.50
N LEU A 36 -4.30 8.83 -26.30
CA LEU A 36 -5.12 9.72 -25.49
C LEU A 36 -4.74 11.20 -25.72
N PRO A 37 -5.65 12.15 -25.42
CA PRO A 37 -5.32 13.58 -25.48
C PRO A 37 -4.09 13.92 -24.64
N ALA A 38 -3.32 14.94 -25.06
CA ALA A 38 -2.19 15.43 -24.30
C ALA A 38 -2.60 15.81 -22.86
N GLY A 39 -1.75 15.48 -21.89
CA GLY A 39 -2.05 15.69 -20.47
C GLY A 39 -2.95 14.64 -19.81
N SER A 40 -3.34 13.56 -20.52
CA SER A 40 -4.11 12.45 -19.93
C SER A 40 -3.27 11.50 -19.07
N ALA A 41 -1.95 11.49 -19.26
CA ALA A 41 -1.04 10.61 -18.52
C ALA A 41 -1.19 10.80 -17.00
N GLY A 42 -1.35 9.69 -16.28
CA GLY A 42 -1.56 9.67 -14.83
C GLY A 42 -2.97 10.08 -14.35
N ARG A 43 -3.86 10.56 -15.23
CA ARG A 43 -5.26 10.86 -14.86
C ARG A 43 -6.07 9.57 -14.73
N LEU A 44 -7.00 9.55 -13.78
CA LEU A 44 -7.95 8.46 -13.57
C LEU A 44 -9.24 8.74 -14.34
N PHE A 45 -9.58 7.85 -15.25
CA PHE A 45 -10.87 7.83 -15.95
C PHE A 45 -11.75 6.80 -15.26
N ALA A 46 -12.79 7.24 -14.56
CA ALA A 46 -13.69 6.36 -13.82
C ALA A 46 -15.11 6.40 -14.38
N LEU A 47 -15.81 5.27 -14.31
CA LEU A 47 -17.15 5.12 -14.86
C LEU A 47 -18.18 5.57 -13.84
N ASP A 48 -19.13 6.40 -14.27
CA ASP A 48 -20.31 6.74 -13.48
C ASP A 48 -21.56 6.38 -14.29
N PRO A 49 -22.09 5.16 -14.09
CA PRO A 49 -23.22 4.68 -14.87
C PRO A 49 -24.55 5.32 -14.45
N LEU A 50 -24.66 5.89 -13.24
CA LEU A 50 -25.87 6.59 -12.81
C LEU A 50 -26.02 7.95 -13.52
N HIS A 51 -24.91 8.57 -13.87
CA HIS A 51 -24.87 9.87 -14.55
C HIS A 51 -24.40 9.79 -16.02
N ASN A 52 -24.37 8.59 -16.61
CA ASN A 52 -24.02 8.33 -18.02
C ASN A 52 -22.68 8.94 -18.45
N LEU A 53 -21.68 8.95 -17.57
CA LEU A 53 -20.43 9.66 -17.83
C LEU A 53 -19.18 8.83 -17.51
N VAL A 54 -18.07 9.25 -18.11
CA VAL A 54 -16.72 8.84 -17.74
C VAL A 54 -16.00 10.06 -17.20
N THR A 55 -15.57 10.00 -15.94
CA THR A 55 -14.86 11.10 -15.29
C THR A 55 -13.47 11.29 -15.87
N ASN A 56 -12.87 12.43 -15.56
CA ASN A 56 -11.48 12.75 -15.88
C ASN A 56 -10.80 13.37 -14.66
N THR A 57 -10.34 12.52 -13.76
CA THR A 57 -9.87 12.92 -12.43
C THR A 57 -8.35 13.01 -12.40
N GLN A 58 -7.81 14.14 -11.97
CA GLN A 58 -6.39 14.28 -11.65
C GLN A 58 -6.14 13.69 -10.26
N LEU A 59 -5.06 12.89 -10.13
CA LEU A 59 -4.51 12.52 -8.83
C LEU A 59 -3.40 13.50 -8.47
N VAL A 60 -3.50 14.12 -7.29
CA VAL A 60 -2.48 15.02 -6.75
C VAL A 60 -1.86 14.34 -5.53
N PRO A 61 -0.55 14.11 -5.51
CA PRO A 61 0.11 13.46 -4.37
C PRO A 61 -0.15 14.19 -3.05
N ARG A 62 -0.47 13.43 -1.99
CA ARG A 62 -0.62 13.91 -0.62
C ARG A 62 -0.09 12.85 0.35
N GLY A 63 1.10 13.07 0.90
CA GLY A 63 1.78 12.06 1.70
C GLY A 63 2.01 10.78 0.88
N PRO A 64 1.80 9.57 1.45
CA PRO A 64 1.81 8.30 0.73
C PRO A 64 0.47 8.00 0.02
N SER A 65 -0.39 9.01 -0.15
CA SER A 65 -1.71 8.90 -0.74
C SER A 65 -1.92 9.99 -1.80
N PHE A 66 -3.18 10.20 -2.22
CA PHE A 66 -3.55 11.20 -3.20
C PHE A 66 -4.82 11.92 -2.78
N GLU A 67 -4.93 13.18 -3.16
CA GLU A 67 -6.21 13.86 -3.31
C GLU A 67 -6.65 13.84 -4.79
N THR A 68 -7.95 14.00 -5.01
CA THR A 68 -8.56 13.97 -6.34
C THR A 68 -9.11 15.33 -6.73
N ARG A 69 -8.88 15.73 -7.98
CA ARG A 69 -9.49 16.92 -8.60
C ARG A 69 -10.17 16.52 -9.89
N ASP A 70 -11.48 16.70 -9.96
CA ASP A 70 -12.23 16.37 -11.15
C ASP A 70 -12.10 17.47 -12.20
N GLY A 71 -11.92 17.06 -13.46
CA GLY A 71 -12.06 17.93 -14.61
C GLY A 71 -13.36 17.65 -15.36
N GLU A 72 -13.49 18.29 -16.53
CA GLU A 72 -14.58 17.99 -17.47
C GLU A 72 -14.62 16.49 -17.80
N PRO A 73 -15.80 15.84 -17.76
CA PRO A 73 -15.94 14.44 -18.11
C PRO A 73 -15.34 14.13 -19.48
N ALA A 74 -14.63 13.00 -19.57
CA ALA A 74 -14.04 12.55 -20.82
C ALA A 74 -15.11 12.05 -21.81
N LEU A 75 -16.25 11.60 -21.29
CA LEU A 75 -17.43 11.21 -22.05
C LEU A 75 -18.66 11.58 -21.21
N ARG A 76 -19.68 12.12 -21.89
CA ARG A 76 -21.03 12.27 -21.36
C ARG A 76 -22.00 11.85 -22.46
N SER A 77 -22.96 11.01 -22.12
CA SER A 77 -23.99 10.56 -23.05
C SER A 77 -25.36 11.12 -22.64
N ASP A 78 -26.09 11.67 -23.62
CA ASP A 78 -27.49 12.06 -23.46
C ASP A 78 -28.45 10.85 -23.55
N ASP A 79 -27.92 9.70 -24.00
CA ASP A 79 -28.63 8.43 -24.01
C ASP A 79 -28.76 7.90 -22.58
N VAL A 80 -29.98 7.93 -22.06
CA VAL A 80 -30.30 7.51 -20.70
C VAL A 80 -30.08 6.02 -20.45
N ALA A 81 -29.89 5.20 -21.49
CA ALA A 81 -29.55 3.80 -21.35
C ALA A 81 -28.02 3.56 -21.37
N CYS A 82 -27.18 4.59 -21.50
CA CYS A 82 -25.73 4.43 -21.43
C CYS A 82 -25.28 4.09 -20.00
N ARG A 83 -24.73 2.89 -19.84
CA ARG A 83 -24.32 2.26 -18.57
C ARG A 83 -22.91 1.70 -18.69
N PRO A 84 -21.87 2.55 -18.70
CA PRO A 84 -20.50 2.07 -18.70
C PRO A 84 -20.20 1.29 -17.42
N VAL A 85 -19.79 0.04 -17.57
CA VAL A 85 -19.54 -0.90 -16.46
C VAL A 85 -18.11 -1.38 -16.36
N PHE A 86 -17.32 -1.33 -17.44
CA PHE A 86 -15.91 -1.70 -17.44
C PHE A 86 -15.08 -0.77 -18.32
N ILE A 87 -13.82 -0.48 -17.92
CA ILE A 87 -12.88 0.35 -18.68
C ILE A 87 -11.47 -0.18 -18.55
N THR A 88 -10.69 -0.19 -19.63
CA THR A 88 -9.28 -0.63 -19.60
C THR A 88 -8.42 0.10 -20.64
N ALA A 89 -7.11 0.12 -20.40
CA ALA A 89 -6.15 0.52 -21.43
C ALA A 89 -6.12 -0.50 -22.57
N ALA A 90 -6.15 0.00 -23.80
CA ALA A 90 -6.20 -0.82 -25.00
C ALA A 90 -4.81 -0.99 -25.65
N PRO A 91 -4.61 -2.07 -26.45
CA PRO A 91 -3.36 -2.29 -27.19
C PRO A 91 -2.98 -1.16 -28.13
N ASP A 92 -3.98 -0.49 -28.69
CA ASP A 92 -3.86 0.56 -29.70
C ASP A 92 -3.58 1.96 -29.10
N GLY A 93 -3.39 2.04 -27.78
CA GLY A 93 -3.11 3.28 -27.04
C GLY A 93 -4.35 4.03 -26.57
N SER A 94 -5.56 3.56 -26.87
CA SER A 94 -6.82 4.16 -26.42
C SER A 94 -7.29 3.59 -25.07
N LEU A 95 -8.45 4.03 -24.59
CA LEU A 95 -9.22 3.33 -23.56
C LEU A 95 -10.40 2.60 -24.21
N CYS A 96 -10.64 1.36 -23.80
CA CYS A 96 -11.81 0.57 -24.20
C CYS A 96 -12.82 0.57 -23.05
N ILE A 97 -14.09 0.87 -23.35
CA ILE A 97 -15.18 0.94 -22.38
C ILE A 97 -16.27 -0.05 -22.79
N ALA A 98 -16.72 -0.89 -21.87
CA ALA A 98 -17.90 -1.72 -22.06
C ALA A 98 -19.11 -1.08 -21.37
N ASP A 99 -20.19 -0.97 -22.12
CA ASP A 99 -21.48 -0.42 -21.71
C ASP A 99 -22.52 -1.54 -21.79
N MET A 100 -23.24 -1.77 -20.69
CA MET A 100 -24.30 -2.79 -20.63
C MET A 100 -25.54 -2.41 -21.45
N TYR A 101 -25.73 -1.11 -21.71
CA TYR A 101 -26.87 -0.49 -22.37
C TYR A 101 -28.23 -0.84 -21.72
N GLU A 102 -28.55 -0.17 -20.61
CA GLU A 102 -29.76 -0.44 -19.83
C GLU A 102 -30.41 0.81 -19.24
N TYR A 103 -31.75 0.86 -19.24
CA TYR A 103 -32.48 2.02 -18.73
C TYR A 103 -32.45 2.13 -17.20
N TYR A 104 -32.41 1.01 -16.48
CA TYR A 104 -32.44 1.00 -15.02
C TYR A 104 -31.27 0.19 -14.44
N ILE A 105 -30.61 0.74 -13.42
CA ILE A 105 -29.59 0.03 -12.64
C ILE A 105 -30.24 -0.49 -11.36
N ALA A 106 -30.96 -1.59 -11.47
CA ALA A 106 -31.70 -2.16 -10.34
C ALA A 106 -31.42 -3.66 -10.20
N HIS A 107 -30.99 -4.06 -9.01
CA HIS A 107 -30.81 -5.47 -8.67
C HIS A 107 -32.07 -6.32 -8.96
N GLY A 108 -33.26 -5.74 -8.80
CA GLY A 108 -34.53 -6.41 -9.06
C GLY A 108 -34.73 -6.85 -10.51
N GLN A 109 -34.24 -6.09 -11.50
CA GLN A 109 -34.42 -6.43 -12.91
C GLN A 109 -33.64 -7.66 -13.35
N HIS A 110 -32.46 -7.87 -12.77
CA HIS A 110 -31.67 -9.10 -12.99
C HIS A 110 -32.50 -10.35 -12.64
N TYR A 111 -33.21 -10.33 -11.51
CA TYR A 111 -34.06 -11.45 -11.07
C TYR A 111 -35.33 -11.60 -11.91
N GLN A 112 -35.72 -10.57 -12.65
CA GLN A 112 -36.91 -10.56 -13.51
C GLN A 112 -36.59 -10.85 -14.98
N ASN A 113 -35.33 -11.17 -15.32
CA ASN A 113 -34.85 -11.40 -16.69
C ASN A 113 -35.21 -10.25 -17.66
N GLN A 114 -35.16 -9.00 -17.16
CA GLN A 114 -35.47 -7.81 -17.96
C GLN A 114 -34.23 -7.17 -18.60
N ILE A 115 -33.07 -7.82 -18.50
CA ILE A 115 -31.82 -7.35 -19.09
C ILE A 115 -31.65 -7.97 -20.47
N ASP A 116 -31.30 -7.15 -21.45
CA ASP A 116 -30.97 -7.63 -22.79
C ASP A 116 -29.45 -7.85 -22.91
N PRO A 117 -28.98 -9.12 -22.94
CA PRO A 117 -27.55 -9.41 -23.03
C PRO A 117 -26.96 -9.12 -24.41
N THR A 118 -27.76 -8.71 -25.40
CA THR A 118 -27.35 -8.53 -26.80
C THR A 118 -27.17 -7.07 -27.21
N THR A 119 -27.55 -6.12 -26.36
CA THR A 119 -27.53 -4.68 -26.66
C THR A 119 -26.29 -3.94 -26.15
N GLY A 120 -25.40 -4.65 -25.45
CA GLY A 120 -24.17 -4.08 -24.92
C GLY A 120 -23.31 -3.43 -26.02
N ARG A 121 -22.59 -2.37 -25.65
CA ARG A 121 -21.78 -1.56 -26.56
C ARG A 121 -20.32 -1.54 -26.09
N ILE A 122 -19.40 -1.46 -27.05
CA ILE A 122 -17.98 -1.22 -26.78
C ILE A 122 -17.60 0.13 -27.37
N TYR A 123 -17.16 1.05 -26.52
CA TYR A 123 -16.65 2.36 -26.93
C TYR A 123 -15.13 2.38 -26.91
N ARG A 124 -14.55 3.07 -27.89
CA ARG A 124 -13.13 3.42 -27.92
C ARG A 124 -12.97 4.91 -27.63
N LEU A 125 -12.39 5.24 -26.49
CA LEU A 125 -12.08 6.60 -26.09
C LEU A 125 -10.63 6.94 -26.44
N ARG A 126 -10.44 7.93 -27.31
CA ARG A 126 -9.12 8.36 -27.81
C ARG A 126 -9.12 9.86 -28.13
N GLY A 127 -7.93 10.45 -28.26
CA GLY A 127 -7.80 11.78 -28.85
C GLY A 127 -8.30 11.79 -30.29
N ARG A 128 -9.00 12.87 -30.69
CA ARG A 128 -9.62 13.01 -32.02
C ARG A 128 -8.63 12.69 -33.14
N ASP A 129 -7.45 13.30 -33.07
CA ASP A 129 -6.39 13.21 -34.08
C ASP A 129 -5.25 12.28 -33.66
N ALA A 130 -5.41 11.55 -32.55
CA ALA A 130 -4.36 10.67 -32.05
C ALA A 130 -4.15 9.47 -32.99
N LYS A 131 -2.89 9.12 -33.25
CA LYS A 131 -2.55 7.91 -34.00
C LYS A 131 -2.72 6.69 -33.11
N LEU A 132 -3.32 5.63 -33.63
CA LEU A 132 -3.41 4.34 -32.94
C LEU A 132 -2.12 3.55 -33.15
N GLU A 133 -1.71 2.82 -32.12
CA GLU A 133 -0.69 1.78 -32.26
C GLU A 133 -1.23 0.65 -33.13
N THR A 134 -0.39 0.14 -34.02
CA THR A 134 -0.74 -0.97 -34.93
C THR A 134 -0.16 -2.30 -34.47
N ASP A 135 0.88 -2.28 -33.63
CA ASP A 135 1.49 -3.48 -33.04
C ASP A 135 0.66 -3.94 -31.84
N THR A 136 -0.50 -4.56 -32.09
CA THR A 136 -1.47 -4.90 -31.04
C THR A 136 -1.45 -6.38 -30.63
N ASP A 137 -0.68 -7.21 -31.32
CA ASP A 137 -0.50 -8.63 -30.99
C ASP A 137 0.96 -8.91 -30.59
N LEU A 138 1.16 -9.10 -29.29
CA LEU A 138 2.47 -9.36 -28.71
C LEU A 138 2.75 -10.87 -28.53
N SER A 139 1.78 -11.74 -28.85
CA SER A 139 1.88 -13.18 -28.55
C SER A 139 3.01 -13.88 -29.30
N GLY A 140 3.29 -13.44 -30.53
CA GLY A 140 4.36 -13.98 -31.38
C GLY A 140 5.74 -13.35 -31.19
N LYS A 141 5.88 -12.30 -30.38
CA LYS A 141 7.18 -11.63 -30.16
C LYS A 141 8.16 -12.54 -29.44
N THR A 142 9.44 -12.44 -29.78
CA THR A 142 10.54 -13.09 -29.07
C THR A 142 10.72 -12.51 -27.66
N PRO A 143 11.38 -13.24 -26.73
CA PRO A 143 11.72 -12.71 -25.41
C PRO A 143 12.47 -11.36 -25.46
N ALA A 144 13.43 -11.20 -26.38
CA ALA A 144 14.19 -9.96 -26.52
C ALA A 144 13.31 -8.78 -26.97
N GLU A 145 12.38 -9.00 -27.89
CA GLU A 145 11.41 -7.98 -28.33
C GLU A 145 10.44 -7.62 -27.20
N LEU A 146 10.00 -8.59 -26.40
CA LEU A 146 9.18 -8.31 -25.22
C LEU A 146 9.94 -7.50 -24.16
N VAL A 147 11.22 -7.76 -23.95
CA VAL A 147 12.05 -6.94 -23.04
C VAL A 147 12.15 -5.50 -23.53
N ALA A 148 12.24 -5.27 -24.85
CA ALA A 148 12.25 -3.92 -25.41
C ALA A 148 10.93 -3.15 -25.15
N LEU A 149 9.81 -3.85 -24.91
CA LEU A 149 8.53 -3.22 -24.60
C LEU A 149 8.39 -2.79 -23.13
N LEU A 150 9.34 -3.10 -22.25
CA LEU A 150 9.24 -2.74 -20.83
C LEU A 150 9.34 -1.23 -20.56
N SER A 151 9.86 -0.45 -21.52
CA SER A 151 9.87 1.01 -21.53
C SER A 151 8.81 1.63 -22.43
N HIS A 152 7.96 0.81 -23.08
CA HIS A 152 7.00 1.30 -24.08
C HIS A 152 6.04 2.34 -23.47
N PRO A 153 5.71 3.46 -24.14
CA PRO A 153 4.87 4.51 -23.55
C PRO A 153 3.44 4.06 -23.22
N ASN A 154 2.85 3.17 -24.02
CA ASN A 154 1.55 2.56 -23.72
C ASN A 154 1.68 1.51 -22.59
N VAL A 155 0.96 1.72 -21.49
CA VAL A 155 0.93 0.80 -20.33
C VAL A 155 0.45 -0.61 -20.68
N TRP A 156 -0.44 -0.76 -21.67
CA TRP A 156 -0.91 -2.09 -22.08
C TRP A 156 0.25 -2.95 -22.62
N HIS A 157 1.14 -2.36 -23.43
CA HIS A 157 2.30 -3.04 -23.98
C HIS A 157 3.24 -3.50 -22.89
N ARG A 158 3.58 -2.61 -21.95
CA ARG A 158 4.47 -2.95 -20.84
C ARG A 158 3.91 -4.06 -19.95
N ARG A 159 2.63 -3.95 -19.55
CA ARG A 159 1.98 -4.94 -18.67
C ARG A 159 1.82 -6.28 -19.35
N THR A 160 1.49 -6.28 -20.65
CA THR A 160 1.40 -7.52 -21.44
C THR A 160 2.78 -8.14 -21.62
N ALA A 161 3.82 -7.35 -21.87
CA ALA A 161 5.20 -7.85 -21.95
C ALA A 161 5.66 -8.46 -20.62
N VAL A 162 5.44 -7.80 -19.48
CA VAL A 162 5.73 -8.36 -18.15
C VAL A 162 5.03 -9.71 -17.95
N ARG A 163 3.73 -9.79 -18.25
CA ARG A 163 2.97 -11.04 -18.14
C ARG A 163 3.54 -12.14 -19.04
N LEU A 164 3.78 -11.87 -20.32
CA LEU A 164 4.30 -12.85 -21.27
C LEU A 164 5.72 -13.30 -20.90
N LEU A 165 6.59 -12.41 -20.42
CA LEU A 165 7.93 -12.77 -19.94
C LEU A 165 7.84 -13.67 -18.70
N GLY A 166 6.94 -13.33 -17.76
CA GLY A 166 6.69 -14.13 -16.56
C GLY A 166 6.08 -15.51 -16.85
N GLU A 167 5.18 -15.62 -17.82
CA GLU A 167 4.59 -16.90 -18.26
C GLU A 167 5.63 -17.79 -18.95
N ARG A 168 6.52 -17.20 -19.76
CA ARG A 168 7.53 -17.94 -20.53
C ARG A 168 8.73 -18.38 -19.70
N LYS A 169 9.11 -17.60 -18.69
CA LYS A 169 10.25 -17.86 -17.79
C LYS A 169 11.56 -18.21 -18.52
N ASP A 170 11.82 -17.53 -19.65
CA ASP A 170 13.03 -17.81 -20.44
C ASP A 170 14.29 -17.49 -19.62
N PRO A 171 15.19 -18.45 -19.37
CA PRO A 171 16.40 -18.19 -18.59
C PRO A 171 17.39 -17.26 -19.30
N GLY A 172 17.33 -17.16 -20.63
CA GLY A 172 18.25 -16.37 -21.46
C GLY A 172 18.11 -14.86 -21.31
N ILE A 173 16.99 -14.36 -20.80
CA ILE A 173 16.75 -12.91 -20.62
C ILE A 173 17.11 -12.39 -19.22
N GLY A 174 17.45 -13.27 -18.26
CA GLY A 174 17.69 -12.87 -16.87
C GLY A 174 18.78 -11.80 -16.72
N THR A 175 19.86 -11.91 -17.50
CA THR A 175 20.94 -10.90 -17.53
C THR A 175 20.46 -9.56 -18.07
N GLN A 176 19.64 -9.56 -19.13
CA GLN A 176 19.10 -8.35 -19.73
C GLN A 176 18.13 -7.64 -18.77
N LEU A 177 17.24 -8.40 -18.12
CA LEU A 177 16.31 -7.86 -17.13
C LEU A 177 17.03 -7.29 -15.91
N ARG A 178 18.04 -7.98 -15.35
CA ARG A 178 18.85 -7.47 -14.23
C ARG A 178 19.55 -6.17 -14.58
N LYS A 179 20.04 -6.03 -15.81
CA LYS A 179 20.61 -4.77 -16.29
C LYS A 179 19.56 -3.65 -16.32
N LEU A 180 18.35 -3.93 -16.79
CA LEU A 180 17.27 -2.94 -16.85
C LEU A 180 16.80 -2.48 -15.46
N VAL A 181 16.75 -3.38 -14.47
CA VAL A 181 16.43 -3.01 -13.08
C VAL A 181 17.34 -1.90 -12.54
N GLY A 182 18.61 -1.89 -12.95
CA GLY A 182 19.59 -0.86 -12.56
C GLY A 182 19.71 0.32 -13.51
N SER A 183 18.79 0.49 -14.46
CA SER A 183 18.83 1.59 -15.43
C SER A 183 18.20 2.89 -14.90
N ASP A 184 18.52 4.02 -15.54
CA ASP A 184 17.96 5.34 -15.23
C ASP A 184 16.53 5.54 -15.80
N ASP A 185 16.04 4.60 -16.60
CA ASP A 185 14.65 4.59 -17.06
C ASP A 185 13.77 3.95 -15.98
N ALA A 186 13.12 4.80 -15.19
CA ALA A 186 12.21 4.39 -14.12
C ALA A 186 11.13 3.40 -14.57
N VAL A 187 10.63 3.57 -15.80
CA VAL A 187 9.58 2.71 -16.36
C VAL A 187 10.18 1.35 -16.69
N ALA A 188 11.29 1.31 -17.42
CA ALA A 188 11.97 0.07 -17.77
C ALA A 188 12.40 -0.70 -16.51
N ALA A 189 13.00 -0.01 -15.54
CA ALA A 189 13.51 -0.60 -14.30
C ALA A 189 12.41 -1.27 -13.48
N LEU A 190 11.27 -0.59 -13.30
CA LEU A 190 10.14 -1.13 -12.55
C LEU A 190 9.53 -2.35 -13.24
N HIS A 191 9.31 -2.28 -14.56
CA HIS A 191 8.70 -3.39 -15.29
C HIS A 191 9.67 -4.58 -15.43
N ALA A 192 10.98 -4.34 -15.51
CA ALA A 192 12.00 -5.39 -15.45
C ALA A 192 12.04 -6.08 -14.09
N LEU A 193 11.89 -5.33 -12.98
CA LEU A 193 11.77 -5.90 -11.64
C LEU A 193 10.55 -6.83 -11.54
N TRP A 194 9.39 -6.40 -12.04
CA TRP A 194 8.18 -7.22 -12.06
C TRP A 194 8.32 -8.45 -12.95
N ALA A 195 8.93 -8.31 -14.13
CA ALA A 195 9.18 -9.43 -15.03
C ALA A 195 10.11 -10.47 -14.40
N LEU A 196 11.19 -10.04 -13.74
CA LEU A 196 12.08 -10.95 -12.99
C LEU A 196 11.34 -11.67 -11.87
N HIS A 197 10.53 -10.96 -11.09
CA HIS A 197 9.78 -11.59 -10.00
C HIS A 197 8.76 -12.61 -10.52
N GLN A 198 7.97 -12.27 -11.55
CA GLN A 198 7.01 -13.22 -12.15
C GLN A 198 7.69 -14.41 -12.82
N ALA A 199 8.88 -14.21 -13.37
CA ALA A 199 9.69 -15.27 -13.94
C ALA A 199 10.46 -16.09 -12.88
N GLU A 200 10.27 -15.82 -11.59
CA GLU A 200 10.99 -16.47 -10.47
C GLU A 200 12.52 -16.30 -10.55
N GLY A 201 12.97 -15.20 -11.18
CA GLY A 201 14.39 -14.86 -11.39
C GLY A 201 14.93 -13.71 -10.52
N LEU A 202 14.11 -13.16 -9.62
CA LEU A 202 14.53 -12.10 -8.69
C LEU A 202 15.33 -12.72 -7.52
N ASP A 203 16.66 -12.68 -7.62
CA ASP A 203 17.57 -13.14 -6.57
C ASP A 203 17.87 -12.05 -5.51
N GLU A 204 18.49 -12.45 -4.39
CA GLU A 204 18.82 -11.54 -3.29
C GLU A 204 19.76 -10.39 -3.72
N ALA A 205 20.74 -10.68 -4.58
CA ALA A 205 21.70 -9.67 -5.04
C ALA A 205 21.02 -8.58 -5.88
N THR A 206 20.12 -8.99 -6.77
CA THR A 206 19.31 -8.09 -7.59
C THR A 206 18.34 -7.30 -6.73
N ALA A 207 17.71 -7.92 -5.73
CA ALA A 207 16.83 -7.21 -4.80
C ALA A 207 17.59 -6.15 -3.96
N VAL A 208 18.81 -6.45 -3.47
CA VAL A 208 19.65 -5.46 -2.80
C VAL A 208 19.99 -4.30 -3.73
N ALA A 209 20.35 -4.57 -4.98
CA ALA A 209 20.62 -3.53 -5.97
C ALA A 209 19.37 -2.69 -6.27
N ALA A 210 18.20 -3.31 -6.38
CA ALA A 210 16.92 -2.63 -6.62
C ALA A 210 16.52 -1.72 -5.45
N LEU A 211 16.81 -2.11 -4.19
CA LEU A 211 16.64 -1.25 -3.01
C LEU A 211 17.55 0.00 -3.05
N ALA A 212 18.65 -0.04 -3.79
CA ALA A 212 19.52 1.11 -4.00
C ALA A 212 19.15 1.96 -5.23
N SER A 213 18.07 1.61 -5.96
CA SER A 213 17.64 2.32 -7.17
C SER A 213 17.36 3.80 -6.89
N PRO A 214 17.69 4.72 -7.83
CA PRO A 214 17.30 6.12 -7.71
C PRO A 214 15.77 6.31 -7.76
N HIS A 215 15.02 5.33 -8.27
CA HIS A 215 13.58 5.42 -8.48
C HIS A 215 12.80 4.89 -7.27
N PRO A 216 12.01 5.74 -6.57
CA PRO A 216 11.24 5.32 -5.39
C PRO A 216 10.29 4.15 -5.67
N ALA A 217 9.66 4.14 -6.85
CA ALA A 217 8.76 3.06 -7.24
C ALA A 217 9.48 1.70 -7.30
N VAL A 218 10.74 1.65 -7.77
CA VAL A 218 11.52 0.41 -7.77
C VAL A 218 11.79 -0.05 -6.35
N ARG A 219 12.23 0.85 -5.47
CA ARG A 219 12.50 0.54 -4.05
C ARG A 219 11.25 0.07 -3.31
N SER A 220 10.14 0.80 -3.44
CA SER A 220 8.85 0.47 -2.84
C SER A 220 8.36 -0.91 -3.30
N TRP A 221 8.39 -1.19 -4.61
CA TRP A 221 8.01 -2.50 -5.13
C TRP A 221 8.96 -3.61 -4.68
N THR A 222 10.28 -3.37 -4.59
CA THR A 222 11.19 -4.36 -4.02
C THR A 222 10.80 -4.69 -2.58
N VAL A 223 10.59 -3.70 -1.71
CA VAL A 223 10.13 -3.92 -0.32
C VAL A 223 8.81 -4.67 -0.27
N ARG A 224 7.88 -4.36 -1.17
CA ARG A 224 6.60 -5.07 -1.27
C ARG A 224 6.79 -6.53 -1.63
N LEU A 225 7.55 -6.82 -2.68
CA LEU A 225 7.82 -8.17 -3.14
C LEU A 225 8.55 -8.98 -2.07
N LEU A 226 9.53 -8.39 -1.37
CA LEU A 226 10.19 -9.03 -0.24
C LEU A 226 9.20 -9.35 0.90
N GLY A 227 8.31 -8.40 1.25
CA GLY A 227 7.27 -8.63 2.26
C GLY A 227 6.23 -9.67 1.83
N ASP A 228 5.92 -9.77 0.54
CA ASP A 228 5.01 -10.77 -0.01
C ASP A 228 5.65 -12.17 -0.04
N GLU A 229 6.95 -12.23 -0.23
CA GLU A 229 7.72 -13.47 -0.42
C GLU A 229 8.12 -14.15 0.92
N TRP A 230 8.57 -13.37 1.91
CA TRP A 230 9.04 -13.88 3.21
C TRP A 230 8.08 -13.61 4.37
N GLY A 231 7.09 -12.74 4.19
CA GLY A 231 6.16 -12.36 5.26
C GLY A 231 5.03 -13.37 5.52
N ILE A 232 4.36 -13.18 6.66
CA ILE A 232 3.17 -13.92 7.09
C ILE A 232 1.92 -13.20 6.59
N HIS A 233 1.10 -13.90 5.82
CA HIS A 233 -0.15 -13.39 5.26
C HIS A 233 -1.36 -13.87 6.05
N ARG A 234 -2.07 -12.95 6.69
CA ARG A 234 -3.34 -13.27 7.38
C ARG A 234 -4.28 -13.96 6.40
N ASN A 235 -4.78 -15.15 6.78
CA ASN A 235 -5.71 -16.01 6.02
C ASN A 235 -5.13 -16.68 4.76
N LEU A 236 -3.92 -16.35 4.31
CA LEU A 236 -3.29 -16.96 3.13
C LEU A 236 -2.06 -17.80 3.48
N GLY A 237 -1.57 -17.73 4.72
CA GLY A 237 -0.41 -18.50 5.17
C GLY A 237 0.91 -17.79 4.84
N VAL A 238 1.91 -18.55 4.41
CA VAL A 238 3.27 -18.06 4.18
C VAL A 238 3.48 -17.72 2.70
N GLY A 239 4.41 -16.81 2.39
CA GLY A 239 4.78 -16.47 1.00
C GLY A 239 5.31 -17.66 0.18
N ARG A 240 5.38 -17.51 -1.15
CA ARG A 240 5.68 -18.60 -2.11
C ARG A 240 6.99 -19.33 -1.81
N HIS A 241 8.05 -18.63 -1.41
CA HIS A 241 9.37 -19.20 -1.13
C HIS A 241 9.63 -19.47 0.35
N ALA A 242 8.80 -18.99 1.28
CA ALA A 242 8.86 -19.42 2.67
C ALA A 242 8.55 -20.92 2.83
N ALA A 243 7.85 -21.52 1.84
CA ALA A 243 7.61 -22.95 1.74
C ALA A 243 8.67 -23.72 0.91
N ALA A 244 9.56 -23.04 0.18
CA ALA A 244 10.47 -23.66 -0.78
C ALA A 244 11.95 -23.53 -0.37
N GLN A 245 12.56 -24.68 -0.06
CA GLN A 245 14.03 -24.92 -0.06
C GLN A 245 14.86 -24.37 1.11
N GLY A 246 14.43 -24.53 2.37
CA GLY A 246 15.35 -24.39 3.52
C GLY A 246 15.99 -23.01 3.69
N ARG A 247 15.36 -21.96 3.16
CA ARG A 247 15.80 -20.56 3.22
C ARG A 247 14.98 -19.80 4.26
N SER A 248 15.66 -19.32 5.31
CA SER A 248 15.17 -18.43 6.40
C SER A 248 13.87 -18.87 7.10
N PRO A 249 13.71 -18.68 8.42
CA PRO A 249 12.41 -18.91 9.05
C PRO A 249 11.34 -18.03 8.39
N VAL A 250 10.14 -18.57 8.21
CA VAL A 250 8.93 -17.80 7.83
C VAL A 250 8.86 -16.54 8.71
N GLY A 251 8.51 -15.39 8.12
CA GLY A 251 8.41 -14.13 8.87
C GLY A 251 9.75 -13.38 9.01
N LEU A 252 10.86 -13.93 8.50
CA LEU A 252 12.17 -13.29 8.54
C LEU A 252 12.82 -13.21 7.15
N LEU A 253 13.15 -11.98 6.74
CA LEU A 253 13.99 -11.73 5.58
C LEU A 253 15.41 -12.28 5.81
N PRO A 254 16.10 -12.76 4.75
CA PRO A 254 17.52 -13.05 4.80
C PRO A 254 18.33 -11.85 5.33
N PRO A 255 19.41 -12.07 6.11
CA PRO A 255 20.12 -10.98 6.79
C PRO A 255 20.58 -9.82 5.89
N ARG A 256 21.04 -10.13 4.67
CA ARG A 256 21.48 -9.12 3.70
C ARG A 256 20.32 -8.26 3.20
N LEU A 257 19.18 -8.89 2.92
CA LEU A 257 17.97 -8.19 2.50
C LEU A 257 17.42 -7.33 3.63
N PHE A 258 17.34 -7.89 4.84
CA PHE A 258 16.92 -7.14 6.02
C PHE A 258 17.79 -5.91 6.26
N ALA A 259 19.12 -6.05 6.20
CA ALA A 259 20.04 -4.93 6.36
C ALA A 259 19.79 -3.83 5.32
N ALA A 260 19.54 -4.20 4.06
CA ALA A 260 19.24 -3.25 3.00
C ALA A 260 17.88 -2.55 3.20
N VAL A 261 16.83 -3.26 3.63
CA VAL A 261 15.52 -2.66 3.93
C VAL A 261 15.62 -1.74 5.16
N LEU A 262 16.37 -2.13 6.19
CA LEU A 262 16.60 -1.32 7.38
C LEU A 262 17.39 -0.05 7.06
N ASP A 263 18.39 -0.13 6.18
CA ASP A 263 19.09 1.05 5.68
C ASP A 263 18.14 2.01 4.96
N ARG A 264 17.22 1.50 4.13
CA ARG A 264 16.16 2.33 3.52
C ARG A 264 15.22 2.93 4.54
N ALA A 265 14.80 2.19 5.57
CA ALA A 265 13.95 2.74 6.63
C ALA A 265 14.60 3.97 7.27
N LYS A 266 15.93 3.93 7.48
CA LYS A 266 16.71 5.02 8.06
C LYS A 266 16.96 6.20 7.10
N THR A 267 17.14 5.92 5.81
CA THR A 267 17.73 6.91 4.86
C THR A 267 16.81 7.36 3.73
N ASP A 268 15.74 6.62 3.40
CA ASP A 268 14.94 6.89 2.19
C ASP A 268 14.09 8.15 2.31
N ASP A 269 14.13 9.03 1.31
CA ASP A 269 13.39 10.29 1.32
C ASP A 269 12.03 10.24 0.61
N ASP A 270 11.57 9.07 0.22
CA ASP A 270 10.24 8.93 -0.35
C ASP A 270 9.25 8.36 0.68
N ILE A 271 8.16 9.10 0.94
CA ILE A 271 7.20 8.72 1.98
C ILE A 271 6.40 7.47 1.61
N GLU A 272 6.20 7.20 0.32
CA GLU A 272 5.53 5.98 -0.16
C GLU A 272 6.41 4.76 0.10
N VAL A 273 7.74 4.89 -0.07
CA VAL A 273 8.70 3.83 0.30
C VAL A 273 8.63 3.55 1.81
N LEU A 274 8.65 4.58 2.66
CA LEU A 274 8.57 4.42 4.11
C LEU A 274 7.25 3.79 4.56
N CYS A 275 6.14 4.21 3.93
CA CYS A 275 4.82 3.63 4.11
C CYS A 275 4.81 2.14 3.72
N GLN A 276 5.40 1.77 2.58
CA GLN A 276 5.51 0.39 2.14
C GLN A 276 6.42 -0.46 3.05
N ILE A 277 7.48 0.13 3.65
CA ILE A 277 8.29 -0.54 4.68
C ILE A 277 7.43 -0.85 5.91
N ALA A 278 6.64 0.10 6.42
CA ALA A 278 5.74 -0.15 7.54
C ALA A 278 4.69 -1.24 7.21
N ALA A 279 4.16 -1.23 5.97
CA ALA A 279 3.23 -2.25 5.50
C ALA A 279 3.85 -3.65 5.49
N SER A 280 5.08 -3.78 4.97
CA SER A 280 5.81 -5.04 4.93
C SER A 280 6.26 -5.49 6.32
N ALA A 281 6.68 -4.56 7.20
CA ALA A 281 7.08 -4.86 8.58
C ALA A 281 5.96 -5.53 9.38
N ARG A 282 4.69 -5.19 9.12
CA ARG A 282 3.53 -5.86 9.75
C ARG A 282 3.44 -7.36 9.46
N ARG A 283 4.10 -7.84 8.41
CA ARG A 283 4.14 -9.26 8.01
C ARG A 283 5.39 -9.98 8.49
N LEU A 284 6.32 -9.29 9.13
CA LEU A 284 7.55 -9.87 9.65
C LEU A 284 7.42 -10.13 11.16
N ASP A 285 8.26 -11.04 11.65
CA ASP A 285 8.35 -11.33 13.07
C ASP A 285 8.99 -10.17 13.85
N PRO A 286 8.70 -10.02 15.15
CA PRO A 286 9.19 -8.93 15.99
C PRO A 286 10.69 -8.60 15.87
N PRO A 287 11.62 -9.58 15.77
CA PRO A 287 13.05 -9.28 15.64
C PRO A 287 13.43 -8.45 14.42
N GLN A 288 12.59 -8.43 13.37
CA GLN A 288 12.79 -7.60 12.18
C GLN A 288 11.74 -6.50 12.05
N ALA A 289 10.49 -6.77 12.43
CA ALA A 289 9.41 -5.79 12.37
C ALA A 289 9.69 -4.56 13.25
N PHE A 290 10.13 -4.75 14.49
CA PHE A 290 10.34 -3.65 15.44
C PHE A 290 11.52 -2.74 15.08
N PRO A 291 12.71 -3.25 14.71
CA PRO A 291 13.79 -2.38 14.25
C PRO A 291 13.41 -1.54 13.03
N LEU A 292 12.59 -2.07 12.11
CA LEU A 292 12.11 -1.30 10.96
C LEU A 292 11.21 -0.14 11.38
N VAL A 293 10.15 -0.40 12.16
CA VAL A 293 9.24 0.68 12.55
C VAL A 293 9.89 1.68 13.51
N ILE A 294 10.84 1.26 14.34
CA ILE A 294 11.61 2.20 15.17
C ILE A 294 12.48 3.11 14.32
N ALA A 295 13.20 2.55 13.34
CA ALA A 295 13.97 3.35 12.40
C ALA A 295 13.08 4.36 11.63
N LEU A 296 11.83 4.00 11.31
CA LEU A 296 10.87 4.94 10.72
C LEU A 296 10.44 6.02 11.71
N LEU A 297 10.06 5.64 12.94
CA LEU A 297 9.54 6.54 13.97
C LEU A 297 10.59 7.53 14.49
N GLU A 298 11.88 7.25 14.33
CA GLU A 298 12.97 8.17 14.64
C GLU A 298 13.11 9.32 13.62
N ARG A 299 12.36 9.29 12.52
CA ARG A 299 12.46 10.30 11.45
C ARG A 299 11.47 11.44 11.65
N ASP A 300 11.97 12.67 11.59
CA ASP A 300 11.14 13.88 11.71
C ASP A 300 10.01 13.94 10.68
N ARG A 301 10.29 13.52 9.43
CA ARG A 301 9.26 13.47 8.38
C ARG A 301 8.13 12.48 8.69
N VAL A 302 8.44 11.39 9.38
CA VAL A 302 7.43 10.40 9.77
C VAL A 302 6.62 10.97 10.91
N ALA A 303 7.24 11.67 11.86
CA ALA A 303 6.52 12.37 12.92
C ALA A 303 5.55 13.45 12.39
N ALA A 304 5.85 14.06 11.23
CA ALA A 304 5.00 15.04 10.56
C ALA A 304 3.95 14.43 9.60
N ASP A 305 4.03 13.12 9.31
CA ASP A 305 3.13 12.44 8.38
C ASP A 305 1.89 11.86 9.10
N GLU A 306 0.74 11.90 8.43
CA GLU A 306 -0.55 11.43 8.98
C GLU A 306 -0.69 9.90 8.94
N TRP A 307 0.00 9.21 8.02
CA TRP A 307 -0.20 7.79 7.73
C TRP A 307 0.86 6.89 8.34
N VAL A 308 2.15 7.19 8.15
CA VAL A 308 3.24 6.28 8.51
C VAL A 308 3.29 5.98 10.01
N PRO A 309 3.10 6.93 10.94
CA PRO A 309 3.02 6.61 12.38
C PRO A 309 1.87 5.66 12.73
N GLN A 310 0.71 5.84 12.09
CA GLN A 310 -0.46 4.99 12.28
C GLN A 310 -0.22 3.58 11.72
N MET A 311 0.52 3.44 10.61
CA MET A 311 0.96 2.14 10.10
C MET A 311 1.95 1.46 11.05
N CYS A 312 2.89 2.21 11.61
CA CYS A 312 3.83 1.71 12.61
C CYS A 312 3.11 1.21 13.87
N TRP A 313 2.05 1.92 14.32
CA TRP A 313 1.18 1.45 15.38
C TRP A 313 0.58 0.08 15.07
N TRP A 314 0.06 -0.13 13.85
CA TRP A 314 -0.52 -1.42 13.46
C TRP A 314 0.49 -2.57 13.38
N VAL A 315 1.79 -2.30 13.36
CA VAL A 315 2.83 -3.33 13.54
C VAL A 315 2.91 -3.78 14.99
N PHE A 316 2.94 -2.84 15.95
CA PHE A 316 2.91 -3.17 17.37
C PHE A 316 1.60 -3.87 17.75
N GLU A 317 0.45 -3.32 17.32
CA GLU A 317 -0.86 -3.91 17.58
C GLU A 317 -0.97 -5.34 17.08
N ALA A 318 -0.47 -5.62 15.87
CA ALA A 318 -0.54 -6.96 15.29
C ALA A 318 0.26 -8.00 16.07
N ASN A 319 1.22 -7.57 16.89
CA ASN A 319 2.06 -8.41 17.73
C ASN A 319 1.60 -8.43 19.21
N ILE A 320 0.45 -7.84 19.53
CA ILE A 320 -0.18 -7.89 20.85
C ILE A 320 -1.48 -8.72 20.81
N PRO A 321 -1.65 -9.74 21.67
CA PRO A 321 -0.66 -10.25 22.62
C PRO A 321 0.34 -11.17 21.92
N GLY A 322 1.59 -11.17 22.35
CA GLY A 322 2.59 -12.13 21.88
C GLY A 322 4.03 -11.64 21.94
N ALA A 323 4.24 -10.34 21.78
CA ALA A 323 5.56 -9.71 21.85
C ALA A 323 5.67 -8.69 23.01
N ASP A 324 4.83 -8.83 24.04
CA ASP A 324 4.68 -7.85 25.12
C ASP A 324 6.02 -7.51 25.80
N GLU A 325 6.84 -8.52 26.11
CA GLU A 325 8.15 -8.33 26.73
C GLU A 325 9.11 -7.55 25.83
N ALA A 326 9.18 -7.89 24.54
CA ALA A 326 10.03 -7.20 23.57
C ALA A 326 9.59 -5.75 23.36
N ILE A 327 8.27 -5.49 23.34
CA ILE A 327 7.71 -4.14 23.27
C ILE A 327 8.09 -3.33 24.51
N ILE A 328 7.97 -3.93 25.70
CA ILE A 328 8.35 -3.24 26.95
C ILE A 328 9.85 -2.96 27.00
N GLU A 329 10.70 -3.92 26.65
CA GLU A 329 12.15 -3.73 26.61
C GLU A 329 12.53 -2.56 25.69
N LEU A 330 11.88 -2.46 24.52
CA LEU A 330 12.10 -1.38 23.57
C LEU A 330 11.80 0.00 24.16
N PHE A 331 10.72 0.14 24.93
CA PHE A 331 10.31 1.42 25.52
C PHE A 331 10.83 1.64 26.94
N GLN A 332 11.60 0.71 27.51
CA GLN A 332 12.41 0.96 28.71
C GLN A 332 13.70 1.74 28.41
N ARG A 333 14.11 1.75 27.15
CA ARG A 333 15.31 2.44 26.68
C ARG A 333 15.06 3.95 26.55
N PRO A 334 15.84 4.83 27.22
CA PRO A 334 15.61 6.28 27.19
C PRO A 334 15.66 6.90 25.78
N GLU A 335 16.42 6.32 24.86
CA GLU A 335 16.51 6.77 23.46
C GLU A 335 15.17 6.71 22.72
N SER A 336 14.34 5.71 23.01
CA SER A 336 13.02 5.52 22.38
C SER A 336 12.08 6.69 22.65
N TRP A 337 12.29 7.41 23.75
CA TRP A 337 11.46 8.55 24.17
C TRP A 337 11.86 9.88 23.51
N ARG A 338 12.98 9.91 22.76
CA ARG A 338 13.41 11.11 22.02
C ARG A 338 12.49 11.42 20.85
N SER A 339 11.96 10.38 20.20
CA SER A 339 11.04 10.53 19.07
C SER A 339 9.69 11.14 19.50
N THR A 340 9.28 12.21 18.81
CA THR A 340 7.95 12.80 18.95
C THR A 340 6.86 11.87 18.41
N ALA A 341 7.13 11.11 17.34
CA ALA A 341 6.20 10.11 16.82
C ALA A 341 5.94 9.00 17.84
N VAL A 342 6.99 8.50 18.51
CA VAL A 342 6.84 7.49 19.56
C VAL A 342 5.98 8.02 20.71
N ARG A 343 6.31 9.20 21.23
CA ARG A 343 5.59 9.81 22.36
C ARG A 343 4.15 10.17 22.02
N GLY A 344 3.90 10.77 20.86
CA GLY A 344 2.57 11.27 20.49
C GLY A 344 1.67 10.21 19.86
N HIS A 345 2.24 9.20 19.18
CA HIS A 345 1.44 8.22 18.43
C HIS A 345 1.50 6.81 19.00
N ILE A 346 2.67 6.33 19.43
CA ILE A 346 2.84 4.90 19.75
C ILE A 346 2.57 4.61 21.22
N LEU A 347 3.27 5.29 22.14
CA LEU A 347 3.19 5.03 23.57
C LEU A 347 1.76 5.17 24.16
N PRO A 348 0.96 6.21 23.83
CA PRO A 348 -0.42 6.31 24.30
C PRO A 348 -1.27 5.12 23.84
N ARG A 349 -1.07 4.66 22.60
CA ARG A 349 -1.81 3.53 22.02
C ARG A 349 -1.39 2.19 22.65
N ILE A 350 -0.11 2.01 22.97
CA ILE A 350 0.38 0.83 23.71
C ILE A 350 -0.25 0.79 25.11
N VAL A 351 -0.19 1.89 25.85
CA VAL A 351 -0.78 1.96 27.20
C VAL A 351 -2.28 1.72 27.13
N ARG A 352 -2.98 2.35 26.17
CA ARG A 352 -4.40 2.10 25.93
C ARG A 352 -4.67 0.62 25.67
N ARG A 353 -3.86 -0.03 24.82
CA ARG A 353 -4.04 -1.45 24.44
C ARG A 353 -3.86 -2.40 25.61
N TYR A 354 -2.87 -2.16 26.47
CA TYR A 354 -2.65 -3.00 27.65
C TYR A 354 -3.69 -2.75 28.75
N ALA A 355 -4.20 -1.53 28.88
CA ALA A 355 -5.17 -1.17 29.90
C ALA A 355 -6.63 -1.52 29.54
N VAL A 356 -7.03 -1.52 28.26
CA VAL A 356 -8.45 -1.61 27.85
C VAL A 356 -9.17 -2.88 28.32
N GLU A 357 -8.45 -3.98 28.49
CA GLU A 357 -9.03 -5.24 29.00
C GLU A 357 -9.13 -5.29 30.53
N GLY A 358 -8.47 -4.36 31.25
CA GLY A 358 -8.46 -4.32 32.73
C GLY A 358 -7.76 -5.51 33.40
N LYS A 359 -7.05 -6.34 32.64
CA LYS A 359 -6.33 -7.51 33.17
C LYS A 359 -5.10 -7.07 33.95
N GLN A 360 -4.86 -7.70 35.10
CA GLN A 360 -3.71 -7.41 35.96
C GLN A 360 -2.37 -7.43 35.20
N GLN A 361 -2.15 -8.41 34.34
CA GLN A 361 -0.92 -8.50 33.53
C GLN A 361 -0.72 -7.25 32.66
N GLY A 362 -1.76 -6.80 31.93
CA GLY A 362 -1.68 -5.60 31.10
C GLY A 362 -1.43 -4.34 31.92
N LEU A 363 -2.10 -4.20 33.07
CA LEU A 363 -1.90 -3.07 33.99
C LEU A 363 -0.48 -3.03 34.59
N LEU A 364 0.13 -4.19 34.86
CA LEU A 364 1.52 -4.27 35.29
C LEU A 364 2.50 -3.91 34.16
N LEU A 365 2.17 -4.19 32.89
CA LEU A 365 2.96 -3.70 31.75
C LEU A 365 2.86 -2.17 31.62
N CYS A 366 1.68 -1.58 31.85
CA CYS A 366 1.54 -0.12 31.94
C CYS A 366 2.45 0.45 33.05
N ALA A 367 2.51 -0.18 34.22
CA ALA A 367 3.36 0.30 35.33
C ALA A 367 4.85 0.33 34.94
N LYS A 368 5.31 -0.64 34.13
CA LYS A 368 6.68 -0.64 33.60
C LYS A 368 6.93 0.54 32.66
N LEU A 369 5.96 0.91 31.82
CA LEU A 369 6.06 2.06 30.91
C LEU A 369 6.06 3.39 31.66
N PHE A 370 5.20 3.54 32.68
CA PHE A 370 5.19 4.75 33.53
C PHE A 370 6.53 4.97 34.23
N ARG A 371 7.14 3.92 34.80
CA ARG A 371 8.47 4.02 35.42
C ARG A 371 9.61 4.29 34.43
N ALA A 372 9.42 3.92 33.16
CA ALA A 372 10.40 4.16 32.12
C ALA A 372 10.35 5.59 31.56
N ALA A 373 9.30 6.35 31.85
CA ALA A 373 9.17 7.74 31.42
C ALA A 373 10.31 8.59 32.00
N PRO A 374 11.17 9.23 31.18
CA PRO A 374 12.32 9.97 31.69
C PRO A 374 11.97 11.31 32.36
N SER A 375 10.76 11.83 32.15
CA SER A 375 10.32 13.12 32.69
C SER A 375 8.78 13.22 32.76
N PRO A 376 8.23 14.10 33.64
CA PRO A 376 6.77 14.29 33.74
C PRO A 376 6.09 14.68 32.43
N ASP A 377 6.74 15.50 31.59
CA ASP A 377 6.21 15.88 30.28
C ASP A 377 6.07 14.69 29.32
N GLN A 378 6.90 13.66 29.51
CA GLN A 378 6.86 12.42 28.74
C GLN A 378 5.89 11.39 29.35
N THR A 379 5.50 11.55 30.61
CA THR A 379 4.43 10.78 31.27
C THR A 379 3.05 11.13 30.72
N ARG A 380 2.80 12.42 30.41
CA ARG A 380 1.48 12.91 29.96
C ARG A 380 0.85 12.09 28.81
N PRO A 381 1.55 11.78 27.69
CA PRO A 381 0.95 10.97 26.63
C PRO A 381 0.57 9.55 27.07
N LEU A 382 1.29 8.96 28.03
CA LEU A 382 0.91 7.66 28.62
C LEU A 382 -0.42 7.79 29.36
N MET A 383 -0.58 8.87 30.13
CA MET A 383 -1.80 9.14 30.89
C MET A 383 -3.00 9.32 29.96
N GLU A 384 -2.86 10.09 28.88
CA GLU A 384 -3.91 10.25 27.86
C GLU A 384 -4.38 8.90 27.30
N GLY A 385 -3.42 8.02 26.96
CA GLY A 385 -3.73 6.66 26.50
C GLY A 385 -4.40 5.79 27.57
N PHE A 386 -3.98 5.93 28.83
CA PHE A 386 -4.54 5.21 29.96
C PHE A 386 -5.98 5.64 30.25
N GLU A 387 -6.24 6.95 30.34
CA GLU A 387 -7.57 7.51 30.51
C GLU A 387 -8.52 7.07 29.39
N GLU A 388 -8.03 7.06 28.15
CA GLU A 388 -8.79 6.60 26.99
C GLU A 388 -9.21 5.13 27.10
N ALA A 389 -8.38 4.28 27.71
CA ALA A 389 -8.74 2.88 27.93
C ALA A 389 -9.94 2.73 28.88
N PHE A 390 -10.10 3.64 29.83
CA PHE A 390 -11.20 3.64 30.80
C PHE A 390 -12.34 4.58 30.41
N ARG A 391 -12.33 5.18 29.22
CA ARG A 391 -13.43 6.05 28.76
C ARG A 391 -14.78 5.34 28.90
N GLY A 392 -15.67 5.91 29.73
CA GLY A 392 -16.98 5.35 30.03
C GLY A 392 -17.00 4.19 31.05
N ARG A 393 -15.90 3.94 31.77
CA ARG A 393 -15.76 2.90 32.81
C ARG A 393 -15.02 3.45 34.05
N PRO A 394 -15.30 2.96 35.26
CA PRO A 394 -14.58 3.39 36.45
C PRO A 394 -13.14 2.85 36.46
N MET A 395 -12.19 3.66 36.94
CA MET A 395 -10.81 3.23 37.24
C MET A 395 -10.72 2.60 38.63
N ALA A 396 -11.37 1.44 38.80
CA ALA A 396 -11.35 0.70 40.06
C ALA A 396 -10.42 -0.54 39.97
N GLY A 397 -9.81 -0.92 41.09
CA GLY A 397 -9.02 -2.16 41.18
C GLY A 397 -7.65 -2.09 40.48
N LEU A 398 -7.04 -0.90 40.38
CA LEU A 398 -5.69 -0.77 39.84
C LEU A 398 -4.65 -1.44 40.77
N PRO A 399 -3.68 -2.19 40.24
CA PRO A 399 -2.59 -2.74 41.03
C PRO A 399 -1.81 -1.63 41.75
N ALA A 400 -1.41 -1.87 43.00
CA ALA A 400 -0.65 -0.90 43.79
C ALA A 400 0.64 -0.47 43.08
N GLU A 401 1.27 -1.38 42.33
CA GLU A 401 2.45 -1.12 41.53
C GLU A 401 2.22 -0.09 40.43
N LEU A 402 1.03 -0.10 39.81
CA LEU A 402 0.66 0.86 38.78
C LEU A 402 0.33 2.21 39.39
N VAL A 403 -0.39 2.24 40.52
CA VAL A 403 -0.68 3.49 41.24
C VAL A 403 0.61 4.18 41.66
N ALA A 404 1.53 3.46 42.30
CA ALA A 404 2.83 4.00 42.69
C ALA A 404 3.69 4.45 41.49
N ALA A 405 3.58 3.78 40.34
CA ALA A 405 4.28 4.19 39.12
C ALA A 405 3.71 5.48 38.53
N ILE A 406 2.39 5.67 38.58
CA ILE A 406 1.72 6.89 38.13
C ILE A 406 2.04 8.06 39.07
N GLU A 407 2.04 7.84 40.38
CA GLU A 407 2.33 8.89 41.37
C GLU A 407 3.79 9.38 41.32
N ALA A 408 4.71 8.50 40.91
CA ALA A 408 6.13 8.80 40.82
C ALA A 408 6.57 9.41 39.48
N ALA A 409 5.74 9.29 38.43
CA ALA A 409 6.03 9.71 37.06
C ALA A 409 5.43 11.08 36.73
#